data_AF-A0A182EQX7-F1
#
_entry.id   AF-A0A182EQX7-F1
#
_cell.length_a   1.000
_cell.length_b   1.000
_cell.length_c   1.000
_cell.angle_alpha   90.00
_cell.angle_beta   90.00
_cell.angle_gamma   90.00
#
_symmetry.space_group_name_H-M   'P 1'
#
loop_
_entity.id
_entity.type
_entity.pdbx_description
1 polymer ?
#
loop_
_entity_poly.entity_id
_entity_poly.type
_entity_poly.pdbx_seq_one_letter_code
_entity_poly.pdbx_strand_id
1 'polypeptide(L)'
;MDFMRNDTFQCMPLSALVGERILCMHGGISPQLKSLQQLREIKRPTDVAGPSLEMDLLWADPVIGISGFQVNIRGASFGFGADILAAICKQLNIDMVARAHQVVQDGYEFFGARKCVTIFSAPHYCGQFDNAAAIMSVDENLLCSFQILRPTVGRAVTRIIPTSMGKC
;
A
#
# COMPACT_ATOMS: atom_id res chain seq x y z
N MET A 1 -15.75 -26.94 3.51
CA MET A 1 -15.87 -25.54 3.99
C MET A 1 -14.91 -24.58 3.28
N ASP A 2 -13.87 -25.06 2.58
CA ASP A 2 -12.87 -24.18 1.93
C ASP A 2 -13.32 -23.48 0.64
N PHE A 3 -14.35 -23.99 -0.06
CA PHE A 3 -14.82 -23.41 -1.32
C PHE A 3 -15.44 -22.00 -1.14
N MET A 4 -16.31 -21.82 -0.14
CA MET A 4 -17.00 -20.53 0.10
C MET A 4 -16.07 -19.38 0.53
N ARG A 5 -14.92 -19.69 1.13
CA ARG A 5 -13.96 -18.66 1.56
C ARG A 5 -13.28 -18.00 0.35
N ASN A 6 -12.95 -18.79 -0.66
CA ASN A 6 -12.30 -18.28 -1.86
C ASN A 6 -13.25 -17.38 -2.66
N ASP A 7 -14.51 -17.80 -2.82
CA ASP A 7 -15.54 -17.04 -3.53
C ASP A 7 -15.76 -15.63 -2.91
N THR A 8 -15.63 -15.53 -1.58
CA THR A 8 -15.73 -14.24 -0.87
C THR A 8 -14.55 -13.32 -1.21
N PHE A 9 -13.32 -13.84 -1.23
CA PHE A 9 -12.13 -13.05 -1.55
C PHE A 9 -12.13 -12.56 -3.01
N GLN A 10 -12.62 -13.37 -3.93
CA GLN A 10 -12.73 -12.99 -5.34
C GLN A 10 -13.68 -11.79 -5.58
N CYS A 11 -14.57 -11.49 -4.62
CA CYS A 11 -15.48 -10.35 -4.69
C CYS A 11 -14.92 -9.06 -4.04
N MET A 12 -13.76 -9.11 -3.38
CA MET A 12 -13.19 -7.94 -2.69
C MET A 12 -12.76 -6.85 -3.68
N PRO A 13 -12.90 -5.56 -3.32
CA PRO A 13 -12.28 -4.48 -4.08
C PRO A 13 -10.75 -4.56 -3.96
N LEU A 14 -10.05 -4.25 -5.06
CA LEU A 14 -8.57 -4.27 -5.11
C LEU A 14 -7.93 -2.92 -4.79
N SER A 15 -8.71 -1.84 -4.84
CA SER A 15 -8.24 -0.50 -4.52
C SER A 15 -9.36 0.38 -3.95
N ALA A 16 -8.98 1.49 -3.32
CA ALA A 16 -9.87 2.52 -2.86
C ALA A 16 -9.25 3.90 -3.13
N LEU A 17 -10.08 4.93 -3.30
CA LEU A 17 -9.61 6.31 -3.48
C LEU A 17 -10.18 7.18 -2.35
N VAL A 18 -9.31 7.71 -1.50
CA VAL A 18 -9.67 8.55 -0.36
C VAL A 18 -9.50 10.01 -0.73
N GLY A 19 -10.60 10.77 -0.61
CA GLY A 19 -10.68 12.20 -0.92
C GLY A 19 -10.08 12.57 -2.27
N GLU A 20 -10.21 11.69 -3.28
CA GLU A 20 -9.73 11.86 -4.65
C GLU A 20 -8.21 12.01 -4.82
N ARG A 21 -7.43 11.90 -3.74
CA ARG A 21 -5.99 12.21 -3.73
C ARG A 21 -5.10 11.10 -3.20
N ILE A 22 -5.64 10.17 -2.40
CA ILE A 22 -4.87 9.04 -1.86
C ILE A 22 -5.42 7.74 -2.45
N LEU A 23 -4.61 7.07 -3.28
CA LEU A 23 -4.97 5.81 -3.89
C LEU A 23 -4.45 4.64 -3.02
N CYS A 24 -5.36 3.86 -2.47
CA CYS A 24 -5.07 2.74 -1.60
C CYS A 24 -5.09 1.42 -2.37
N MET A 25 -4.10 0.55 -2.15
CA MET A 25 -4.04 -0.83 -2.68
C MET A 25 -3.16 -1.71 -1.78
N HIS A 26 -3.20 -3.03 -1.91
CA HIS A 26 -2.36 -3.90 -1.08
C HIS A 26 -0.89 -3.91 -1.55
N GLY A 27 -0.71 -4.26 -2.83
CA GLY A 27 0.53 -4.33 -3.58
C GLY A 27 1.02 -2.95 -3.97
N GLY A 28 1.02 -2.64 -5.25
CA GLY A 28 1.49 -1.34 -5.71
C GLY A 28 1.04 -1.03 -7.13
N ILE A 29 1.72 -0.08 -7.75
CA ILE A 29 1.37 0.39 -9.09
C ILE A 29 1.74 -0.63 -10.17
N SER A 30 0.99 -0.60 -11.26
CA SER A 30 1.17 -1.50 -12.42
C SER A 30 1.68 -0.73 -13.64
N PRO A 31 2.51 -1.34 -14.50
CA PRO A 31 2.81 -0.79 -15.83
C PRO A 31 1.56 -0.64 -16.71
N GLN A 32 0.50 -1.39 -16.43
CA GLN A 32 -0.78 -1.38 -17.14
C GLN A 32 -1.75 -0.31 -16.62
N LEU A 33 -1.46 0.29 -15.46
CA LEU A 33 -2.33 1.30 -14.84
C LEU A 33 -2.20 2.64 -15.59
N LYS A 34 -3.24 2.99 -16.33
CA LYS A 34 -3.35 4.23 -17.12
C LYS A 34 -4.40 5.20 -16.60
N SER A 35 -5.48 4.71 -16.00
CA SER A 35 -6.56 5.56 -15.47
C SER A 35 -7.21 4.97 -14.23
N LEU A 36 -7.83 5.82 -13.42
CA LEU A 36 -8.68 5.38 -12.30
C LEU A 36 -9.93 4.63 -12.79
N GLN A 37 -10.34 4.84 -14.04
CA GLN A 37 -11.49 4.15 -14.63
C GLN A 37 -11.20 2.65 -14.80
N GLN A 38 -9.98 2.26 -15.19
CA GLN A 38 -9.59 0.86 -15.28
C GLN A 38 -9.79 0.13 -13.94
N LEU A 39 -9.50 0.79 -12.81
CA LEU A 39 -9.69 0.23 -11.48
C LEU A 39 -11.17 0.00 -11.13
N ARG A 40 -12.07 0.86 -11.63
CA ARG A 40 -13.53 0.74 -11.41
C ARG A 40 -14.15 -0.37 -12.25
N GLU A 41 -13.57 -0.64 -13.41
CA GLU A 41 -14.08 -1.59 -14.40
C GLU A 41 -13.61 -3.04 -14.16
N ILE A 42 -12.77 -3.28 -13.15
CA ILE A 42 -12.34 -4.63 -12.75
C ILE A 42 -13.58 -5.46 -12.41
N LYS A 43 -13.85 -6.47 -13.25
CA LYS A 43 -14.97 -7.38 -13.09
C LYS A 43 -14.74 -8.30 -11.89
N ARG A 44 -15.81 -8.56 -11.15
CA ARG A 44 -15.81 -9.47 -9.98
C ARG A 44 -16.92 -10.52 -10.14
N PRO A 45 -16.72 -11.77 -9.70
CA PRO A 45 -15.53 -12.29 -9.02
C PRO A 45 -14.30 -12.30 -9.93
N THR A 46 -13.13 -11.97 -9.38
CA THR A 46 -11.85 -11.99 -10.10
C THR A 46 -11.00 -13.12 -9.57
N ASP A 47 -10.45 -13.93 -10.46
CA ASP A 47 -9.41 -14.90 -10.13
C ASP A 47 -8.07 -14.35 -10.62
N VAL A 48 -7.15 -14.12 -9.69
CA VAL A 48 -5.87 -13.48 -9.99
C VAL A 48 -4.90 -14.57 -10.44
N ALA A 49 -5.00 -14.92 -11.72
CA ALA A 49 -4.14 -15.91 -12.36
C ALA A 49 -3.24 -15.26 -13.41
N GLY A 50 -1.92 -15.38 -13.23
CA GLY A 50 -0.93 -14.92 -14.19
C GLY A 50 -0.71 -13.39 -14.20
N PRO A 51 0.01 -12.87 -15.21
CA PRO A 51 0.31 -11.44 -15.32
C PRO A 51 -0.95 -10.62 -15.66
N SER A 52 -1.39 -9.77 -14.75
CA SER A 52 -2.55 -8.88 -14.94
C SER A 52 -2.44 -7.60 -14.11
N LEU A 53 -3.31 -6.62 -14.36
CA LEU A 53 -3.39 -5.41 -13.52
C LEU A 53 -3.72 -5.79 -12.07
N GLU A 54 -4.66 -6.71 -11.85
CA GLU A 54 -5.07 -7.21 -10.54
C GLU A 54 -3.90 -7.84 -9.79
N MET A 55 -3.08 -8.64 -10.48
CA MET A 55 -1.88 -9.25 -9.92
C MET A 55 -0.90 -8.18 -9.44
N ASP A 56 -0.70 -7.13 -10.24
CA ASP A 56 0.20 -6.03 -9.88
C ASP A 56 -0.30 -5.21 -8.70
N LEU A 57 -1.60 -4.91 -8.64
CA LEU A 57 -2.23 -4.22 -7.52
C LEU A 57 -2.10 -4.96 -6.18
N LEU A 58 -1.83 -6.26 -6.21
CA LEU A 58 -1.65 -7.12 -5.03
C LEU A 58 -0.18 -7.42 -4.72
N TRP A 59 0.72 -7.46 -5.71
CA TRP A 59 2.08 -8.00 -5.54
C TRP A 59 3.23 -7.06 -5.93
N ALA A 60 2.95 -5.90 -6.53
CA ALA A 60 4.02 -4.96 -6.86
C ALA A 60 4.61 -4.29 -5.61
N ASP A 61 5.91 -4.00 -5.65
CA ASP A 61 6.66 -3.42 -4.52
C ASP A 61 7.44 -2.14 -4.91
N PRO A 62 7.47 -1.11 -4.06
CA PRO A 62 8.44 -0.03 -4.21
C PRO A 62 9.86 -0.57 -3.93
N VAL A 63 10.82 -0.22 -4.79
CA VAL A 63 12.22 -0.66 -4.65
C VAL A 63 13.15 0.55 -4.70
N ILE A 64 14.01 0.68 -3.69
CA ILE A 64 14.98 1.77 -3.59
C ILE A 64 16.11 1.54 -4.61
N GLY A 65 16.51 2.61 -5.30
CA GLY A 65 17.69 2.59 -6.18
C GLY A 65 17.43 2.08 -7.60
N ILE A 66 16.19 1.72 -7.95
CA ILE A 66 15.81 1.38 -9.33
C ILE A 66 15.07 2.53 -10.01
N SER A 67 15.08 2.50 -11.35
CA SER A 67 14.25 3.35 -12.21
C SER A 67 13.32 2.46 -13.05
N GLY A 68 12.11 2.97 -13.31
CA GLY A 68 11.08 2.25 -14.04
C GLY A 68 10.52 1.05 -13.28
N PHE A 69 10.08 0.03 -14.03
CA PHE A 69 9.63 -1.26 -13.50
C PHE A 69 10.70 -2.33 -13.73
N GLN A 70 10.85 -3.24 -12.78
CA GLN A 70 11.72 -4.42 -12.88
C GLN A 70 10.99 -5.65 -12.37
N VAL A 71 11.39 -6.85 -12.78
CA VAL A 71 10.79 -8.09 -12.25
C VAL A 71 10.99 -8.15 -10.74
N ASN A 72 9.93 -8.44 -9.99
CA ASN A 72 10.04 -8.50 -8.54
C ASN A 72 10.84 -9.73 -8.11
N ILE A 73 11.77 -9.56 -7.17
CA ILE A 73 12.56 -10.64 -6.56
C ILE A 73 11.70 -11.67 -5.84
N ARG A 74 10.45 -11.31 -5.49
CA ARG A 74 9.45 -12.23 -4.91
C ARG A 74 8.91 -13.26 -5.91
N GLY A 75 9.23 -13.13 -7.20
CA GLY A 75 8.74 -14.01 -8.27
C GLY A 75 7.31 -13.70 -8.74
N ALA A 76 6.75 -12.56 -8.31
CA ALA A 76 5.38 -12.14 -8.58
C ALA A 76 5.33 -10.64 -8.88
N SER A 77 4.75 -10.25 -10.03
CA SER A 77 4.65 -8.85 -10.46
C SER A 77 6.02 -8.14 -10.57
N PHE A 78 6.06 -6.83 -10.27
CA PHE A 78 7.17 -5.92 -10.52
C PHE A 78 7.61 -5.18 -9.26
N GLY A 79 8.90 -4.88 -9.18
CA GLY A 79 9.40 -3.75 -8.40
C GLY A 79 9.25 -2.44 -9.19
N PHE A 80 8.98 -1.33 -8.53
CA PHE A 80 8.88 -0.01 -9.17
C PHE A 80 9.73 1.07 -8.47
N GLY A 81 10.31 1.95 -9.29
CA GLY A 81 11.12 3.08 -8.85
C GLY A 81 10.30 4.33 -8.46
N ALA A 82 10.96 5.28 -7.81
CA ALA A 82 10.36 6.55 -7.40
C ALA A 82 9.96 7.43 -8.60
N ASP A 83 10.67 7.29 -9.72
CA ASP A 83 10.43 8.00 -10.98
C ASP A 83 9.08 7.62 -11.59
N ILE A 84 8.79 6.32 -11.71
CA ILE A 84 7.54 5.85 -12.30
C ILE A 84 6.36 6.04 -11.35
N LEU A 85 6.59 5.95 -10.04
CA LEU A 85 5.61 6.35 -9.03
C LEU A 85 5.21 7.82 -9.19
N ALA A 86 6.18 8.72 -9.33
CA ALA A 86 5.90 10.14 -9.52
C ALA A 86 5.12 10.41 -10.83
N ALA A 87 5.49 9.72 -11.90
CA ALA A 87 4.79 9.81 -13.19
C ALA A 87 3.33 9.34 -13.09
N ILE A 88 3.08 8.18 -12.45
CA ILE A 88 1.72 7.65 -12.27
C ILE A 88 0.90 8.55 -11.34
N CYS A 89 1.46 9.04 -10.23
CA CYS A 89 0.74 9.98 -9.36
C CYS A 89 0.29 11.22 -10.14
N LYS A 90 1.17 11.78 -10.97
CA LYS A 90 0.83 12.92 -11.85
C LYS A 90 -0.24 12.55 -12.86
N GLN A 91 -0.10 11.41 -13.53
CA GLN A 91 -1.02 10.95 -14.58
C GLN A 91 -2.44 10.69 -14.04
N LEU A 92 -2.55 10.13 -12.84
CA LEU A 92 -3.83 9.84 -12.17
C LEU A 92 -4.37 11.02 -11.36
N ASN A 93 -3.62 12.14 -11.28
CA ASN A 93 -3.93 13.30 -10.46
C ASN A 93 -4.13 12.98 -8.96
N ILE A 94 -3.26 12.13 -8.42
CA ILE A 94 -3.23 11.76 -6.99
C ILE A 94 -1.95 12.27 -6.33
N ASP A 95 -2.01 12.46 -5.01
CA ASP A 95 -0.87 12.92 -4.22
C ASP A 95 0.00 11.76 -3.74
N MET A 96 -0.63 10.64 -3.36
CA MET A 96 0.05 9.50 -2.74
C MET A 96 -0.62 8.15 -3.05
N VAL A 97 0.19 7.10 -3.07
CA VAL A 97 -0.24 5.70 -2.95
C VAL A 97 -0.10 5.24 -1.50
N ALA A 98 -1.16 4.75 -0.88
CA ALA A 98 -1.11 4.10 0.43
C ALA A 98 -1.20 2.58 0.26
N ARG A 99 -0.21 1.85 0.77
CA ARG A 99 -0.08 0.41 0.52
C ARG A 99 0.39 -0.39 1.72
N ALA A 100 0.42 -1.72 1.61
CA ALA A 100 0.82 -2.63 2.69
C ALA A 100 1.91 -3.61 2.23
N HIS A 101 1.68 -4.93 2.35
CA HIS A 101 2.49 -6.04 1.81
C HIS A 101 3.92 -6.23 2.35
N GLN A 102 4.70 -5.16 2.52
CA GLN A 102 6.05 -5.19 3.06
C GLN A 102 6.03 -4.91 4.56
N VAL A 103 6.69 -5.78 5.33
CA VAL A 103 6.96 -5.53 6.76
C VAL A 103 7.95 -4.37 6.86
N VAL A 104 7.64 -3.36 7.68
CA VAL A 104 8.48 -2.18 7.92
C VAL A 104 8.65 -1.96 9.41
N GLN A 105 9.84 -1.52 9.83
CA GLN A 105 10.27 -1.59 11.23
C GLN A 105 9.38 -0.78 12.20
N ASP A 106 8.98 0.43 11.84
CA ASP A 106 8.08 1.25 12.67
C ASP A 106 6.59 1.10 12.31
N GLY A 107 6.24 0.09 11.50
CA GLY A 107 4.87 -0.14 11.04
C GLY A 107 4.42 0.78 9.92
N TYR A 108 5.16 1.84 9.60
CA TYR A 108 4.99 2.61 8.37
C TYR A 108 6.34 3.05 7.77
N GLU A 109 6.38 3.29 6.46
CA GLU A 109 7.56 3.82 5.78
C GLU A 109 7.16 4.63 4.54
N PHE A 110 7.79 5.80 4.34
CA PHE A 110 7.57 6.61 3.15
C PHE A 110 8.59 6.31 2.05
N PHE A 111 8.12 6.34 0.80
CA PHE A 111 8.93 6.14 -0.40
C PHE A 111 8.66 7.24 -1.45
N GLY A 112 9.65 7.50 -2.30
CA GLY A 112 9.51 8.37 -3.49
C GLY A 112 9.05 9.79 -3.17
N ALA A 113 9.79 10.50 -2.31
CA ALA A 113 9.42 11.83 -1.83
C ALA A 113 8.01 11.88 -1.21
N ARG A 114 7.70 10.87 -0.39
CA ARG A 114 6.42 10.69 0.31
C ARG A 114 5.22 10.50 -0.63
N LYS A 115 5.44 10.12 -1.89
CA LYS A 115 4.35 9.76 -2.83
C LYS A 115 3.87 8.32 -2.69
N CYS A 116 4.53 7.53 -1.87
CA CYS A 116 4.05 6.22 -1.42
C CYS A 116 4.27 6.09 0.07
N VAL A 117 3.31 5.48 0.77
CA VAL A 117 3.47 5.03 2.14
C VAL A 117 3.13 3.56 2.25
N THR A 118 4.06 2.78 2.81
CA THR A 118 3.82 1.41 3.26
C THR A 118 3.30 1.45 4.68
N ILE A 119 2.23 0.72 4.98
CA ILE A 119 1.62 0.59 6.30
C ILE A 119 1.49 -0.91 6.61
N PHE A 120 2.03 -1.33 7.74
CA PHE A 120 1.98 -2.70 8.22
C PHE A 120 1.41 -2.72 9.63
N SER A 121 0.36 -3.51 9.86
CA SER A 121 -0.43 -3.43 11.09
C SER A 121 -0.34 -4.70 11.97
N ALA A 122 0.56 -5.63 11.67
CA ALA A 122 0.84 -6.78 12.52
C ALA A 122 2.18 -6.57 13.25
N PRO A 123 2.17 -6.26 14.56
CA PRO A 123 3.40 -6.10 15.33
C PRO A 123 4.04 -7.47 15.58
N HIS A 124 5.37 -7.49 15.74
CA HIS A 124 6.13 -8.72 15.98
C HIS A 124 5.86 -9.82 14.94
N TYR A 125 5.87 -9.43 13.66
CA TYR A 125 5.40 -10.30 12.58
C TYR A 125 6.12 -11.66 12.60
N CYS A 126 5.33 -12.73 12.45
CA CYS A 126 5.78 -14.13 12.53
C CYS A 126 6.59 -14.51 13.80
N GLY A 127 6.61 -13.70 14.85
CA GLY A 127 7.48 -13.93 16.00
C GLY A 127 8.98 -13.74 15.72
N GLN A 128 9.32 -13.20 14.54
CA GLN A 128 10.69 -13.12 14.04
C GLN A 128 11.18 -11.69 13.88
N PHE A 129 10.26 -10.77 13.56
CA PHE A 129 10.56 -9.37 13.41
C PHE A 129 10.23 -8.64 14.71
N ASP A 130 10.99 -7.60 15.05
CA ASP A 130 10.67 -6.69 16.16
C ASP A 130 9.92 -5.43 15.66
N ASN A 131 9.14 -5.59 14.59
CA ASN A 131 8.46 -4.48 13.95
C ASN A 131 7.26 -4.01 14.80
N ALA A 132 7.04 -2.70 14.79
CA ALA A 132 5.78 -2.11 15.23
C ALA A 132 4.69 -2.32 14.19
N ALA A 133 3.45 -2.09 14.61
CA ALA A 133 2.31 -1.89 13.74
C ALA A 133 1.97 -0.41 13.65
N ALA A 134 1.45 0.03 12.50
CA ALA A 134 0.89 1.37 12.35
C ALA A 134 -0.53 1.33 11.80
N ILE A 135 -1.28 2.39 12.13
CA ILE A 135 -2.56 2.75 11.50
C ILE A 135 -2.42 4.19 11.02
N MET A 136 -2.74 4.44 9.76
CA MET A 136 -2.80 5.80 9.21
C MET A 136 -4.21 6.36 9.39
N SER A 137 -4.32 7.52 10.02
CA SER A 137 -5.54 8.32 10.10
C SER A 137 -5.42 9.48 9.11
N VAL A 138 -6.47 9.68 8.31
CA VAL A 138 -6.59 10.78 7.34
C VAL A 138 -7.77 11.62 7.75
N ASP A 139 -7.56 12.92 7.98
CA ASP A 139 -8.63 13.84 8.34
C ASP A 139 -9.33 14.46 7.11
N GLU A 140 -10.30 15.33 7.35
CA GLU A 140 -11.06 16.05 6.32
C GLU A 140 -10.21 16.97 5.43
N ASN A 141 -9.04 17.39 5.91
CA ASN A 141 -8.08 18.21 5.16
C ASN A 141 -7.00 17.35 4.48
N LEU A 142 -7.20 16.02 4.45
CA LEU A 142 -6.24 15.03 3.96
C LEU A 142 -4.91 15.00 4.71
N LEU A 143 -4.88 15.55 5.94
CA LEU A 143 -3.71 15.45 6.78
C LEU A 143 -3.59 14.01 7.31
N CYS A 144 -2.44 13.41 7.05
CA CYS A 144 -2.13 12.07 7.51
C CYS A 144 -1.50 12.11 8.91
N SER A 145 -1.83 11.17 9.77
CA SER A 145 -1.13 10.91 11.03
C SER A 145 -1.07 9.41 11.29
N PHE A 146 -0.11 8.97 12.10
CA PHE A 146 0.09 7.55 12.38
C PHE A 146 -0.09 7.23 13.86
N GLN A 147 -0.89 6.21 14.15
CA GLN A 147 -0.93 5.56 15.44
C GLN A 147 0.03 4.37 15.42
N ILE A 148 1.03 4.37 16.30
CA ILE A 148 2.04 3.31 16.37
C ILE A 148 1.75 2.39 17.56
N LEU A 149 1.73 1.08 17.28
CA LEU A 149 1.49 -0.01 18.22
C LEU A 149 2.76 -0.87 18.26
N ARG A 150 3.58 -0.69 19.29
CA ARG A 150 4.79 -1.51 19.49
C ARG A 150 4.43 -2.84 20.16
N PRO A 151 5.16 -3.93 19.86
CA PRO A 151 5.01 -5.17 20.61
C PRO A 151 5.27 -4.91 22.09
N THR A 152 4.34 -5.27 22.96
CA THR A 152 4.51 -5.17 24.42
C THR A 152 4.07 -6.46 25.09
N VAL A 153 4.82 -6.90 26.10
CA VAL A 153 4.32 -7.87 27.07
C VAL A 153 3.43 -7.09 28.04
N GLY A 154 2.11 -7.08 27.79
CA GLY A 154 1.13 -6.31 28.58
C GLY A 154 0.25 -5.36 27.74
N ARG A 155 -0.45 -4.43 28.40
CA ARG A 155 -1.41 -3.51 27.75
C ARG A 155 -0.66 -2.52 26.85
N ALA A 156 -1.02 -2.47 25.58
CA ALA A 156 -0.37 -1.61 24.58
C ALA A 156 -0.54 -0.11 24.88
N VAL A 157 0.49 0.68 24.55
CA VAL A 157 0.48 2.16 24.61
C VAL A 157 0.53 2.71 23.19
N THR A 158 -0.51 3.44 22.78
CA THR A 158 -0.61 4.06 21.44
C THR A 158 0.06 5.43 21.44
N ARG A 159 0.88 5.73 20.43
CA ARG A 159 1.42 7.08 20.16
C ARG A 159 0.95 7.60 18.82
N ILE A 160 0.50 8.86 18.75
CA ILE A 160 0.11 9.54 17.52
C ILE A 160 1.27 10.39 17.01
N ILE A 161 1.63 10.21 15.74
CA ILE A 161 2.71 10.95 15.06
C ILE A 161 2.11 11.71 13.87
N PRO A 162 2.09 13.06 13.89
CA PRO A 162 1.63 13.86 12.75
C PRO A 162 2.63 13.82 11.59
N THR A 163 2.12 13.91 10.35
CA THR A 163 2.97 13.90 9.15
C THR A 163 3.48 15.26 8.69
N SER A 164 2.94 16.35 9.22
CA SER A 164 3.43 17.71 9.00
C SER A 164 4.23 18.17 10.21
N MET A 165 5.44 18.68 9.97
CA MET A 165 6.11 19.56 10.93
C MET A 165 5.38 20.90 10.82
N GLY A 166 4.80 21.38 11.92
CA GLY A 166 4.18 22.71 11.94
C GLY A 166 5.16 23.74 11.37
N LYS A 167 4.67 24.62 10.47
CA LYS A 167 5.43 25.80 10.10
C LYS A 167 5.64 26.61 11.39
N CYS A 168 6.90 26.78 11.80
CA CYS A 168 7.26 27.86 12.71
C CYS A 168 6.97 29.21 12.06
#